data_AF-A0A2F0AFM1-F1
#
_entry.id   AF-A0A2F0AFM1-F1
#
_cell.length_a   1.000
_cell.length_b   1.000
_cell.length_c   1.000
_cell.angle_alpha   90.00
_cell.angle_beta   90.00
_cell.angle_gamma   90.00
#
_symmetry.space_group_name_H-M   'P 1'
#
loop_
_entity.id
_entity.type
_entity.pdbx_description
1 polymer ?
#
loop_
_entity_poly.entity_id
_entity_poly.type
_entity_poly.pdbx_seq_one_letter_code
_entity_poly.pdbx_strand_id
1 'polypeptide(L)'
;MKNLIFILKLLLFTSLFGEAYSVSTISMFNFNNSSFDKNDTEAQKLSKQISSSLIDLMKHDMSFIEDVNFIPTNDLEEELISIRKSLIKEVKNKLNSDLMDIIPKSELSDIVKKISSNNLNDIQVEALTDSLAILVSSSAKNLTRKMLLSNSENEGQWGEISIDDLEKFIQNITHESVLESTFTSMIAASNKDFSTDVFVNTQYTIYDDMITVNLYLYNLDDFSLFSTITEQTYINNINVLIKQLEFKLISELGIYLNDSEKAKLCMYDLSKFSKKDNSLYLSRMFMTEDIKKLKYKMQFSDDYDLISEYYIAIISGLMENDISYNLKFYNDDNFYNVYSTESSNDNAFSVNVLKENWSDKIGVSQNLHSTGGQRGQSKMLIDIDYRYVQAIQFSDRDESFIDVLKQISIYSFIVTSGFLLIQFF
;
A
#
# COMPACT_ATOMS: atom_id res chain seq x y z
N MET A 1 -18.08 -48.25 30.78
CA MET A 1 -18.86 -47.04 30.44
C MET A 1 -18.13 -45.73 30.77
N LYS A 2 -17.60 -45.51 31.97
CA LYS A 2 -16.87 -44.25 32.31
C LYS A 2 -15.66 -43.95 31.41
N ASN A 3 -14.85 -44.96 31.07
CA ASN A 3 -13.70 -44.77 30.16
C ASN A 3 -14.12 -44.49 28.71
N LEU A 4 -15.28 -45.01 28.28
CA LEU A 4 -15.80 -44.81 26.93
C LEU A 4 -16.37 -43.39 26.77
N ILE A 5 -17.01 -42.87 27.83
CA ILE A 5 -17.44 -41.46 27.91
C ILE A 5 -16.24 -40.53 28.00
N PHE A 6 -15.16 -40.92 28.68
CA PHE A 6 -13.93 -40.11 28.75
C PHE A 6 -13.23 -40.04 27.39
N ILE A 7 -13.14 -41.16 26.67
CA ILE A 7 -12.59 -41.20 25.31
C ILE A 7 -13.47 -40.39 24.34
N LEU A 8 -14.80 -40.49 24.43
CA LEU A 8 -15.70 -39.67 23.60
C LEU A 8 -15.58 -38.18 23.92
N LYS A 9 -15.44 -37.80 25.19
CA LYS A 9 -15.22 -36.41 25.60
C LYS A 9 -13.86 -35.89 25.15
N LEU A 10 -12.82 -36.74 25.17
CA LEU A 10 -11.48 -36.40 24.68
C LEU A 10 -11.49 -36.25 23.16
N LEU A 11 -12.19 -37.12 22.43
CA LEU A 11 -12.40 -37.04 20.97
C LEU A 11 -13.23 -35.82 20.57
N LEU A 12 -14.28 -35.49 21.34
CA LEU A 12 -15.06 -34.26 21.16
C LEU A 12 -14.24 -33.01 21.48
N PHE A 13 -13.37 -33.06 22.50
CA PHE A 13 -12.42 -31.97 22.77
C PHE A 13 -11.41 -31.85 21.62
N THR A 14 -10.82 -32.95 21.13
CA THR A 14 -9.88 -32.88 20.00
C THR A 14 -10.54 -32.55 18.66
N SER A 15 -11.85 -32.74 18.50
CA SER A 15 -12.60 -32.27 17.32
C SER A 15 -13.07 -30.82 17.46
N LEU A 16 -13.27 -30.33 18.69
CA LEU A 16 -13.58 -28.92 18.97
C LEU A 16 -12.33 -28.02 18.99
N PHE A 17 -11.16 -28.62 19.25
CA PHE A 17 -9.84 -27.99 19.15
C PHE A 17 -9.04 -28.55 17.95
N GLY A 18 -9.73 -29.20 17.01
CA GLY A 18 -9.18 -29.92 15.86
C GLY A 18 -9.07 -29.11 14.58
N GLU A 19 -9.46 -27.84 14.61
CA GLU A 19 -8.97 -26.84 13.68
C GLU A 19 -7.94 -26.03 14.46
N ALA A 20 -6.69 -26.51 14.48
CA ALA A 20 -5.61 -25.54 14.54
C ALA A 20 -5.88 -24.65 13.32
N TYR A 21 -6.25 -23.38 13.54
CA TYR A 21 -6.37 -22.40 12.47
C TYR A 21 -5.09 -22.51 11.66
N SER A 22 -5.18 -23.06 10.46
CA SER A 22 -4.02 -23.24 9.61
C SER A 22 -3.58 -21.83 9.25
N VAL A 23 -2.40 -21.44 9.72
CA VAL A 23 -1.76 -20.17 9.35
C VAL A 23 -1.80 -20.10 7.83
N SER A 24 -2.57 -19.15 7.30
CA SER A 24 -2.71 -19.00 5.87
C SER A 24 -1.48 -18.27 5.35
N THR A 25 -0.71 -18.94 4.51
CA THR A 25 0.44 -18.33 3.84
C THR A 25 -0.03 -17.63 2.56
N ILE A 26 0.19 -16.32 2.49
CA ILE A 26 -0.40 -15.45 1.47
C ILE A 26 0.70 -14.87 0.59
N SER A 27 0.56 -15.11 -0.72
CA SER A 27 1.34 -14.41 -1.74
C SER A 27 0.56 -13.19 -2.22
N MET A 28 0.96 -12.01 -1.73
CA MET A 28 0.41 -10.73 -2.17
C MET A 28 1.49 -9.96 -2.89
N PHE A 29 1.38 -9.92 -4.22
CA PHE A 29 2.32 -9.19 -5.06
C PHE A 29 2.01 -7.70 -5.06
N ASN A 30 3.02 -6.95 -5.45
CA ASN A 30 2.83 -5.58 -5.91
C ASN A 30 1.86 -5.52 -7.09
N PHE A 31 1.33 -4.33 -7.38
CA PHE A 31 0.26 -4.15 -8.35
C PHE A 31 0.65 -4.64 -9.74
N ASN A 32 -0.02 -5.70 -10.20
CA ASN A 32 0.23 -6.32 -11.50
C ASN A 32 -0.37 -5.50 -12.66
N ASN A 33 -1.37 -4.67 -12.36
CA ASN A 33 -1.98 -3.77 -13.34
C ASN A 33 -2.32 -2.42 -12.67
N SER A 34 -2.06 -1.34 -13.39
CA SER A 34 -2.38 0.02 -12.98
C SER A 34 -2.91 0.82 -14.17
N SER A 35 -3.99 1.58 -13.94
CA SER A 35 -4.55 2.48 -14.93
C SER A 35 -4.69 3.88 -14.35
N PHE A 36 -4.08 4.87 -14.97
CA PHE A 36 -4.16 6.26 -14.56
C PHE A 36 -3.83 7.19 -15.73
N ASP A 37 -4.32 8.43 -15.68
CA ASP A 37 -3.96 9.43 -16.69
C ASP A 37 -2.47 9.80 -16.55
N LYS A 38 -1.68 9.47 -17.58
CA LYS A 38 -0.26 9.81 -17.65
C LYS A 38 0.00 11.30 -17.83
N ASN A 39 -1.02 12.14 -18.05
CA ASN A 39 -0.87 13.60 -18.08
C ASN A 39 -1.21 14.25 -16.74
N ASP A 40 -1.89 13.52 -15.84
CA ASP A 40 -2.17 13.98 -14.48
C ASP A 40 -0.95 13.75 -13.58
N THR A 41 -0.35 14.85 -13.12
CA THR A 41 0.85 14.82 -12.30
C THR A 41 0.58 14.27 -10.90
N GLU A 42 -0.59 14.52 -10.32
CA GLU A 42 -0.95 14.01 -8.99
C GLU A 42 -1.25 12.51 -9.06
N ALA A 43 -2.00 12.07 -10.08
CA ALA A 43 -2.22 10.64 -10.32
C ALA A 43 -0.89 9.88 -10.55
N GLN A 44 0.06 10.46 -11.30
CA GLN A 44 1.38 9.88 -11.49
C GLN A 44 2.20 9.75 -10.19
N LYS A 45 2.21 10.81 -9.36
CA LYS A 45 2.94 10.79 -8.08
C LYS A 45 2.36 9.72 -7.17
N LEU A 46 1.03 9.70 -7.03
CA LEU A 46 0.33 8.73 -6.21
C LEU A 46 0.55 7.31 -6.71
N SER A 47 0.43 7.08 -8.02
CA SER A 47 0.70 5.80 -8.67
C SER A 47 2.08 5.26 -8.28
N LYS A 48 3.13 6.09 -8.33
CA LYS A 48 4.48 5.71 -7.94
C LYS A 48 4.55 5.29 -6.47
N GLN A 49 3.94 6.06 -5.57
CA GLN A 49 3.94 5.74 -4.14
C GLN A 49 3.17 4.45 -3.83
N ILE A 50 2.02 4.24 -4.48
CA ILE A 50 1.22 3.02 -4.38
C ILE A 50 2.05 1.81 -4.79
N SER A 51 2.67 1.89 -5.97
CA SER A 51 3.49 0.80 -6.51
C SER A 51 4.78 0.56 -5.72
N SER A 52 5.21 1.45 -4.84
CA SER A 52 6.47 1.27 -4.11
C SER A 52 6.28 0.90 -2.64
N SER A 53 5.08 1.04 -2.08
CA SER A 53 4.93 0.99 -0.62
C SER A 53 3.60 0.44 -0.10
N LEU A 54 2.51 0.50 -0.88
CA LEU A 54 1.18 0.21 -0.32
C LEU A 54 1.05 -1.23 0.17
N ILE A 55 1.52 -2.21 -0.62
CA ILE A 55 1.43 -3.63 -0.25
C ILE A 55 2.27 -3.95 0.98
N ASP A 56 3.49 -3.39 1.06
CA ASP A 56 4.36 -3.59 2.22
C ASP A 56 3.80 -2.94 3.48
N LEU A 57 3.15 -1.77 3.35
CA LEU A 57 2.42 -1.15 4.46
C LEU A 57 1.29 -2.06 4.95
N MET A 58 0.47 -2.60 4.04
CA MET A 58 -0.61 -3.52 4.39
C MET A 58 -0.08 -4.77 5.11
N LYS A 59 0.97 -5.41 4.58
CA LYS A 59 1.59 -6.59 5.19
C LYS A 59 2.13 -6.28 6.59
N HIS A 60 2.77 -5.11 6.75
CA HIS A 60 3.30 -4.65 8.03
C HIS A 60 2.18 -4.49 9.06
N ASP A 61 1.08 -3.85 8.69
CA ASP A 61 -0.04 -3.59 9.58
C ASP A 61 -0.77 -4.85 10.03
N MET A 62 -0.79 -5.87 9.18
CA MET A 62 -1.40 -7.18 9.50
C MET A 62 -0.42 -8.16 10.16
N SER A 63 0.86 -7.80 10.34
CA SER A 63 1.90 -8.70 10.87
C SER A 63 1.68 -9.16 12.32
N PHE A 64 0.80 -8.48 13.08
CA PHE A 64 0.45 -8.89 14.44
C PHE A 64 -0.56 -10.05 14.48
N ILE A 65 -1.17 -10.41 13.36
CA ILE A 65 -2.20 -11.45 13.27
C ILE A 65 -1.51 -12.81 13.08
N GLU A 66 -1.53 -13.65 14.11
CA GLU A 66 -0.81 -14.93 14.12
C GLU A 66 -1.28 -15.91 13.04
N ASP A 67 -2.55 -15.83 12.63
CA ASP A 67 -3.17 -16.70 11.62
C ASP A 67 -2.79 -16.34 10.17
N VAL A 68 -2.01 -15.26 9.96
CA VAL A 68 -1.63 -14.77 8.64
C VAL A 68 -0.12 -14.69 8.49
N ASN A 69 0.39 -15.33 7.44
CA ASN A 69 1.79 -15.23 7.07
C ASN A 69 1.94 -14.69 5.65
N PHE A 70 2.39 -13.44 5.51
CA PHE A 70 2.67 -12.86 4.19
C PHE A 70 4.08 -13.20 3.73
N ILE A 71 4.20 -13.69 2.50
CA ILE A 71 5.52 -13.84 1.87
C ILE A 71 6.09 -12.44 1.59
N PRO A 72 7.37 -12.17 1.91
CA PRO A 72 8.00 -10.88 1.64
C PRO A 72 7.89 -10.48 0.17
N THR A 73 7.59 -9.20 -0.08
CA THR A 73 7.40 -8.69 -1.46
C THR A 73 8.66 -8.85 -2.30
N ASN A 74 9.85 -8.66 -1.72
CA ASN A 74 11.12 -8.83 -2.44
C ASN A 74 11.31 -10.27 -2.96
N ASP A 75 11.01 -11.27 -2.12
CA ASP A 75 11.15 -12.68 -2.51
C ASP A 75 10.18 -13.03 -3.65
N LEU A 76 8.95 -12.53 -3.56
CA LEU A 76 7.95 -12.67 -4.63
C LEU A 76 8.40 -11.98 -5.93
N GLU A 77 8.95 -10.77 -5.85
CA GLU A 77 9.42 -10.01 -7.02
C GLU A 77 10.64 -10.67 -7.70
N GLU A 78 11.58 -11.20 -6.91
CA GLU A 78 12.73 -11.95 -7.44
C GLU A 78 12.29 -13.20 -8.22
N GLU A 79 11.36 -13.98 -7.65
CA GLU A 79 10.78 -15.13 -8.31
C GLU A 79 10.02 -14.71 -9.58
N LEU A 80 9.18 -13.68 -9.50
CA LEU A 80 8.43 -13.16 -10.64
C LEU A 80 9.33 -12.72 -11.79
N ILE A 81 10.46 -12.06 -11.50
CA ILE A 81 11.45 -11.68 -12.51
C ILE A 81 12.05 -12.93 -13.18
N SER A 82 12.36 -13.97 -12.39
CA SER A 82 12.88 -15.25 -12.90
C SER A 82 11.88 -15.93 -13.84
N ILE A 83 10.62 -16.04 -13.42
CA ILE A 83 9.53 -16.63 -14.20
C ILE A 83 9.29 -15.86 -15.50
N ARG A 84 9.20 -14.52 -15.44
CA ARG A 84 9.02 -13.67 -16.62
C ARG A 84 10.16 -13.84 -17.63
N LYS A 85 11.41 -13.84 -17.19
CA LYS A 85 12.58 -14.06 -18.07
C LYS A 85 12.51 -15.43 -18.75
N SER A 86 12.19 -16.47 -18.00
CA SER A 86 12.08 -17.83 -18.52
C SER A 86 10.94 -17.96 -19.53
N LEU A 87 9.77 -17.42 -19.22
CA LEU A 87 8.62 -17.44 -20.11
C LEU A 87 8.86 -16.69 -21.42
N ILE A 88 9.42 -15.48 -21.33
CA ILE A 88 9.76 -14.70 -22.52
C ILE A 88 10.71 -15.49 -23.43
N LYS A 89 11.71 -16.16 -22.86
CA LYS A 89 12.66 -16.98 -23.63
C LYS A 89 11.95 -18.14 -24.34
N GLU A 90 11.13 -18.90 -23.64
CA GLU A 90 10.46 -20.08 -24.22
C GLU A 90 9.40 -19.69 -25.26
N VAL A 91 8.57 -18.67 -24.97
CA VAL A 91 7.57 -18.17 -25.92
C VAL A 91 8.24 -17.60 -27.17
N LYS A 92 9.35 -16.84 -27.03
CA LYS A 92 10.11 -16.35 -28.19
C LYS A 92 10.68 -17.47 -29.05
N ASN A 93 11.31 -18.46 -28.43
CA ASN A 93 11.84 -19.62 -29.16
C ASN A 93 10.72 -20.27 -29.98
N LYS A 94 9.52 -20.36 -29.40
CA LYS A 94 8.38 -20.99 -30.06
C LYS A 94 7.78 -20.15 -31.18
N LEU A 95 7.61 -18.85 -30.97
CA LEU A 95 7.13 -17.94 -32.02
C LEU A 95 8.13 -17.88 -33.19
N ASN A 96 9.44 -17.93 -32.92
CA ASN A 96 10.45 -17.92 -33.97
C ASN A 96 10.51 -19.25 -34.76
N SER A 97 10.20 -20.39 -34.15
CA SER A 97 10.22 -21.69 -34.85
C SER A 97 8.96 -21.92 -35.70
N ASP A 98 7.80 -21.46 -35.23
CA ASP A 98 6.49 -21.85 -35.78
C ASP A 98 5.56 -20.66 -36.02
N LEU A 99 6.10 -19.54 -36.47
CA LEU A 99 5.39 -18.27 -36.69
C LEU A 99 4.15 -18.38 -37.58
N MET A 100 4.09 -19.41 -38.43
CA MET A 100 3.00 -19.68 -39.37
C MET A 100 2.04 -20.81 -38.93
N ASP A 101 2.36 -21.53 -37.86
CA ASP A 101 1.62 -22.71 -37.41
C ASP A 101 0.87 -22.47 -36.09
N ILE A 102 -0.24 -23.19 -35.90
CA ILE A 102 -1.01 -23.16 -34.65
C ILE A 102 -0.19 -23.90 -33.59
N ILE A 103 0.26 -23.19 -32.54
CA ILE A 103 0.96 -23.81 -31.41
C ILE A 103 0.00 -24.75 -30.67
N PRO A 104 0.28 -26.07 -30.62
CA PRO A 104 -0.57 -27.04 -29.91
C PRO A 104 -0.66 -26.76 -28.40
N LYS A 105 -1.83 -27.00 -27.80
CA LYS A 105 -2.04 -26.85 -26.35
C LYS A 105 -1.06 -27.71 -25.52
N SER A 106 -0.68 -28.89 -26.01
CA SER A 106 0.30 -29.77 -25.34
C SER A 106 1.67 -29.11 -25.19
N GLU A 107 2.13 -28.36 -26.20
CA GLU A 107 3.43 -27.69 -26.14
C GLU A 107 3.40 -26.47 -25.22
N LEU A 108 2.27 -25.75 -25.17
CA LEU A 108 2.06 -24.70 -24.18
C LEU A 108 2.06 -25.28 -22.75
N SER A 109 1.47 -26.46 -22.55
CA SER A 109 1.51 -27.17 -21.28
C SER A 109 2.93 -27.54 -20.88
N ASP A 110 3.75 -28.01 -21.82
CA ASP A 110 5.17 -28.31 -21.58
C ASP A 110 5.96 -27.07 -21.17
N ILE A 111 5.68 -25.90 -21.78
CA ILE A 111 6.26 -24.62 -21.38
C ILE A 111 5.89 -24.28 -19.92
N VAL A 112 4.60 -24.40 -19.55
CA VAL A 112 4.13 -24.13 -18.17
C VAL A 112 4.80 -25.08 -17.16
N LYS A 113 4.85 -26.38 -17.46
CA LYS A 113 5.50 -27.37 -16.61
C LYS A 113 7.00 -27.09 -16.44
N LYS A 114 7.67 -26.71 -17.53
CA LYS A 114 9.10 -26.38 -17.51
C LYS A 114 9.39 -25.14 -16.67
N ILE A 115 8.62 -24.06 -16.85
CA ILE A 115 8.84 -22.79 -16.14
C ILE A 115 8.53 -22.91 -14.65
N SER A 116 7.50 -23.67 -14.31
CA SER A 116 7.15 -23.97 -12.92
C SER A 116 8.03 -25.06 -12.27
N SER A 117 9.06 -25.56 -12.95
CA SER A 117 9.91 -26.66 -12.47
C SER A 117 9.15 -27.93 -12.08
N ASN A 118 8.02 -28.22 -12.76
CA ASN A 118 7.09 -29.30 -12.46
C ASN A 118 6.51 -29.24 -11.03
N ASN A 119 6.35 -28.04 -10.49
CA ASN A 119 5.78 -27.84 -9.15
C ASN A 119 4.26 -27.80 -9.13
N LEU A 120 3.63 -27.63 -10.29
CA LEU A 120 2.19 -27.52 -10.43
C LEU A 120 1.52 -28.88 -10.57
N ASN A 121 0.32 -29.01 -10.01
CA ASN A 121 -0.58 -30.13 -10.27
C ASN A 121 -1.26 -30.01 -11.65
N ASP A 122 -1.94 -31.06 -12.10
CA ASP A 122 -2.53 -31.10 -13.45
C ASP A 122 -3.59 -30.01 -13.67
N ILE A 123 -4.39 -29.68 -12.65
CA ILE A 123 -5.44 -28.64 -12.71
C ILE A 123 -4.80 -27.27 -12.90
N GLN A 124 -3.80 -26.96 -12.08
CA GLN A 124 -3.02 -25.74 -12.16
C GLN A 124 -2.33 -25.60 -13.52
N VAL A 125 -1.71 -26.67 -14.01
CA VAL A 125 -1.08 -26.68 -15.34
C VAL A 125 -2.11 -26.40 -16.42
N GLU A 126 -3.29 -27.02 -16.38
CA GLU A 126 -4.33 -26.81 -17.38
C GLU A 126 -4.83 -25.36 -17.38
N ALA A 127 -5.17 -24.80 -16.22
CA ALA A 127 -5.64 -23.42 -16.08
C ALA A 127 -4.62 -22.40 -16.60
N LEU A 128 -3.35 -22.62 -16.26
CA LEU A 128 -2.24 -21.79 -16.71
C LEU A 128 -1.95 -21.97 -18.22
N THR A 129 -2.11 -23.19 -18.75
CA THR A 129 -1.97 -23.46 -20.19
C THR A 129 -3.01 -22.68 -20.99
N ASP A 130 -4.26 -22.65 -20.55
CA ASP A 130 -5.33 -21.89 -21.21
C ASP A 130 -5.06 -20.39 -21.15
N SER A 131 -4.57 -19.90 -20.01
CA SER A 131 -4.15 -18.50 -19.87
C SER A 131 -3.01 -18.13 -20.82
N LEU A 132 -2.00 -19.00 -20.96
CA LEU A 132 -0.89 -18.81 -21.90
C LEU A 132 -1.38 -18.86 -23.35
N ALA A 133 -2.32 -19.74 -23.69
CA ALA A 133 -2.91 -19.82 -25.03
C ALA A 133 -3.64 -18.52 -25.41
N ILE A 134 -4.41 -17.96 -24.48
CA ILE A 134 -5.08 -16.66 -24.67
C ILE A 134 -4.04 -15.55 -24.87
N LEU A 135 -2.98 -15.53 -24.04
CA LEU A 135 -1.91 -14.55 -24.15
C LEU A 135 -1.26 -14.62 -25.53
N VAL A 136 -0.77 -15.80 -25.94
CA VAL A 136 -0.15 -16.03 -27.25
C VAL A 136 -1.09 -15.65 -28.39
N SER A 137 -2.36 -16.03 -28.32
CA SER A 137 -3.37 -15.69 -29.34
C SER A 137 -3.62 -14.18 -29.43
N SER A 138 -3.75 -13.50 -28.29
CA SER A 138 -3.95 -12.05 -28.23
C SER A 138 -2.74 -11.29 -28.76
N SER A 139 -1.53 -11.72 -28.41
CA SER A 139 -0.27 -11.20 -28.92
C SER A 139 -0.18 -11.37 -30.44
N ALA A 140 -0.52 -12.56 -30.96
CA ALA A 140 -0.55 -12.83 -32.39
C ALA A 140 -1.59 -11.97 -33.14
N LYS A 141 -2.80 -11.82 -32.59
CA LYS A 141 -3.85 -10.94 -33.17
C LYS A 141 -3.40 -9.48 -33.21
N ASN A 142 -2.80 -8.99 -32.13
CA ASN A 142 -2.27 -7.62 -32.06
C ASN A 142 -1.11 -7.41 -33.03
N LEU A 143 -0.23 -8.40 -33.17
CA LEU A 143 0.82 -8.45 -34.18
C LEU A 143 0.21 -8.30 -35.58
N THR A 144 -0.74 -9.16 -35.97
CA THR A 144 -1.39 -9.10 -37.29
C THR A 144 -2.08 -7.76 -37.52
N ARG A 145 -2.83 -7.24 -36.54
CA ARG A 145 -3.54 -5.96 -36.68
C ARG A 145 -2.56 -4.81 -36.91
N LYS A 146 -1.49 -4.71 -36.12
CA LYS A 146 -0.53 -3.62 -36.26
C LYS A 146 0.30 -3.74 -37.55
N MET A 147 0.61 -4.96 -38.02
CA MET A 147 1.20 -5.18 -39.35
C MET A 147 0.25 -4.75 -40.49
N LEU A 148 -1.06 -4.98 -40.35
CA LEU A 148 -2.05 -4.49 -41.32
C LEU A 148 -2.17 -2.96 -41.30
N LEU A 149 -2.11 -2.35 -40.10
CA LEU A 149 -2.23 -0.90 -39.95
C LEU A 149 -0.96 -0.14 -40.39
N SER A 150 0.23 -0.70 -40.19
CA SER A 150 1.48 -0.15 -40.73
C SER A 150 1.45 -0.07 -42.26
N ASN A 151 0.66 -0.92 -42.92
CA ASN A 151 0.44 -0.87 -44.36
C ASN A 151 -0.61 0.17 -44.78
N SER A 152 -1.37 0.76 -43.85
CA SER A 152 -2.48 1.69 -44.15
C SER A 152 -2.20 3.16 -43.85
N GLU A 153 -1.19 3.50 -43.04
CA GLU A 153 -0.95 4.88 -42.59
C GLU A 153 0.08 5.67 -43.41
N ASN A 154 0.80 5.04 -44.35
CA ASN A 154 1.76 5.73 -45.22
C ASN A 154 1.60 5.33 -46.70
N GLU A 155 0.79 6.08 -47.44
CA GLU A 155 0.90 6.11 -48.91
C GLU A 155 2.28 6.70 -49.29
N GLY A 156 3.22 5.84 -49.72
CA GLY A 156 4.30 6.26 -50.61
C GLY A 156 5.75 6.22 -50.11
N GLN A 157 6.09 5.66 -48.96
CA GLN A 157 7.49 5.35 -48.62
C GLN A 157 7.64 3.90 -48.16
N TRP A 158 8.15 3.09 -49.08
CA TRP A 158 8.27 1.66 -48.94
C TRP A 158 9.48 1.30 -48.08
N GLY A 159 9.24 0.62 -46.97
CA GLY A 159 10.13 -0.41 -46.46
C GLY A 159 9.30 -1.69 -46.36
N GLU A 160 9.75 -2.76 -47.03
CA GLU A 160 9.23 -4.11 -46.82
C GLU A 160 9.35 -4.41 -45.31
N ILE A 161 8.27 -4.86 -44.65
CA ILE A 161 8.36 -5.28 -43.24
C ILE A 161 9.40 -6.39 -43.17
N SER A 162 10.54 -6.11 -42.55
CA SER A 162 11.65 -7.06 -42.49
C SER A 162 11.37 -8.12 -41.42
N ILE A 163 12.06 -9.26 -41.52
CA ILE A 163 12.07 -10.27 -40.46
C ILE A 163 12.55 -9.66 -39.13
N ASP A 164 13.51 -8.73 -39.18
CA ASP A 164 13.99 -7.99 -38.00
C ASP A 164 12.90 -7.12 -37.35
N ASP A 165 12.02 -6.51 -38.15
CA ASP A 165 10.88 -5.74 -37.65
C ASP A 165 9.87 -6.67 -36.97
N LEU A 166 9.61 -7.83 -37.56
CA LEU A 166 8.76 -8.88 -36.98
C LEU A 166 9.34 -9.39 -35.65
N GLU A 167 10.65 -9.65 -35.58
CA GLU A 167 11.32 -10.10 -34.36
C GLU A 167 11.29 -9.05 -33.24
N LYS A 168 11.58 -7.77 -33.55
CA LYS A 168 11.45 -6.67 -32.58
C LYS A 168 10.00 -6.50 -32.12
N PHE A 169 9.03 -6.74 -33.00
CA PHE A 169 7.61 -6.63 -32.69
C PHE A 169 7.11 -7.75 -31.78
N ILE A 170 7.48 -8.98 -32.11
CA ILE A 170 7.25 -10.17 -31.28
C ILE A 170 7.90 -9.94 -29.92
N GLN A 171 9.13 -9.40 -29.90
CA GLN A 171 9.83 -9.08 -28.68
C GLN A 171 9.08 -8.08 -27.80
N ASN A 172 8.59 -6.97 -28.38
CA ASN A 172 7.88 -5.94 -27.61
C ASN A 172 6.51 -6.44 -27.12
N ILE A 173 5.70 -7.06 -27.99
CA ILE A 173 4.36 -7.56 -27.61
C ILE A 173 4.45 -8.71 -26.61
N THR A 174 5.39 -9.66 -26.80
CA THR A 174 5.58 -10.77 -25.85
C THR A 174 6.04 -10.22 -24.50
N HIS A 175 6.92 -9.21 -24.49
CA HIS A 175 7.38 -8.60 -23.26
C HIS A 175 6.24 -7.89 -22.51
N GLU A 176 5.47 -7.02 -23.19
CA GLU A 176 4.33 -6.32 -22.59
C GLU A 176 3.27 -7.31 -22.08
N SER A 177 2.86 -8.28 -22.92
CA SER A 177 1.80 -9.23 -22.58
C SER A 177 2.19 -10.14 -21.41
N VAL A 178 3.46 -10.54 -21.31
CA VAL A 178 3.97 -11.35 -20.20
C VAL A 178 4.08 -10.53 -18.91
N LEU A 179 4.52 -9.28 -19.00
CA LEU A 179 4.67 -8.42 -17.82
C LEU A 179 3.32 -8.10 -17.17
N GLU A 180 2.28 -7.81 -17.96
CA GLU A 180 0.95 -7.44 -17.46
C GLU A 180 0.09 -8.65 -17.05
N SER A 181 0.57 -9.87 -17.29
CA SER A 181 -0.22 -11.08 -17.08
C SER A 181 -0.19 -11.57 -15.63
N THR A 182 -1.39 -11.66 -15.03
CA THR A 182 -1.63 -12.29 -13.73
C THR A 182 -1.13 -13.74 -13.65
N PHE A 183 -1.07 -14.44 -14.80
CA PHE A 183 -0.56 -15.82 -14.87
C PHE A 183 0.91 -15.93 -14.43
N THR A 184 1.74 -14.91 -14.69
CA THR A 184 3.15 -14.96 -14.26
C THR A 184 3.29 -14.94 -12.74
N SER A 185 2.47 -14.14 -12.08
CA SER A 185 2.40 -14.05 -10.62
C SER A 185 1.82 -15.32 -10.00
N MET A 186 0.85 -15.99 -10.66
CA MET A 186 0.34 -17.30 -10.21
C MET A 186 1.41 -18.39 -10.25
N ILE A 187 2.24 -18.43 -11.29
CA ILE A 187 3.37 -19.37 -11.35
C ILE A 187 4.39 -19.05 -10.26
N ALA A 188 4.75 -17.78 -10.08
CA ALA A 188 5.69 -17.37 -9.04
C ALA A 188 5.18 -17.69 -7.63
N ALA A 189 3.89 -17.47 -7.35
CA ALA A 189 3.23 -17.83 -6.10
C ALA A 189 3.29 -19.33 -5.79
N SER A 190 3.36 -20.16 -6.83
CA SER A 190 3.39 -21.62 -6.75
C SER A 190 4.79 -22.19 -6.54
N ASN A 191 5.80 -21.35 -6.28
CA ASN A 191 7.10 -21.83 -5.84
C ASN A 191 6.93 -22.62 -4.52
N LYS A 192 7.41 -23.87 -4.52
CA LYS A 192 7.31 -24.79 -3.37
C LYS A 192 7.93 -24.22 -2.10
N ASP A 193 8.97 -23.40 -2.23
CA ASP A 193 9.66 -22.80 -1.09
C ASP A 193 8.77 -21.81 -0.32
N PHE A 194 7.75 -21.25 -0.99
CA PHE A 194 6.81 -20.33 -0.37
C PHE A 194 5.68 -21.01 0.39
N SER A 195 5.32 -22.26 0.04
CA SER A 195 4.18 -22.97 0.65
C SER A 195 2.90 -22.13 0.72
N THR A 196 2.64 -21.36 -0.34
CA THR A 196 1.50 -20.45 -0.45
C THR A 196 0.17 -21.22 -0.42
N ASP A 197 -0.81 -20.69 0.32
CA ASP A 197 -2.20 -21.19 0.33
C ASP A 197 -3.11 -20.27 -0.52
N VAL A 198 -2.92 -18.96 -0.38
CA VAL A 198 -3.75 -17.94 -1.05
C VAL A 198 -2.88 -17.02 -1.92
N PHE A 199 -3.30 -16.86 -3.17
CA PHE A 199 -2.73 -15.87 -4.08
C PHE A 199 -3.63 -14.64 -4.18
N VAL A 200 -3.07 -13.46 -3.91
CA VAL A 200 -3.77 -12.18 -4.00
C VAL A 200 -3.22 -11.37 -5.16
N ASN A 201 -4.03 -11.25 -6.21
CA ASN A 201 -3.74 -10.38 -7.34
C ASN A 201 -4.27 -8.98 -7.07
N THR A 202 -3.44 -7.96 -7.27
CA THR A 202 -3.76 -6.58 -6.92
C THR A 202 -3.79 -5.69 -8.16
N GLN A 203 -4.83 -4.86 -8.28
CA GLN A 203 -4.99 -3.88 -9.35
C GLN A 203 -5.49 -2.56 -8.79
N TYR A 204 -5.09 -1.44 -9.41
CA TYR A 204 -5.69 -0.14 -9.09
C TYR A 204 -5.98 0.70 -10.33
N THR A 205 -6.94 1.61 -10.18
CA THR A 205 -7.26 2.64 -11.17
C THR A 205 -7.37 4.00 -10.48
N ILE A 206 -6.72 5.01 -11.04
CA ILE A 206 -6.85 6.41 -10.62
C ILE A 206 -7.51 7.19 -11.76
N TYR A 207 -8.66 7.78 -11.49
CA TYR A 207 -9.42 8.56 -12.45
C TYR A 207 -10.23 9.64 -11.73
N ASP A 208 -10.20 10.88 -12.22
CA ASP A 208 -10.95 12.02 -11.66
C ASP A 208 -10.85 12.14 -10.12
N ASP A 209 -9.62 12.19 -9.59
CA ASP A 209 -9.31 12.25 -8.13
C ASP A 209 -9.82 11.07 -7.30
N MET A 210 -10.32 10.02 -7.94
CA MET A 210 -10.77 8.79 -7.31
C MET A 210 -9.75 7.68 -7.53
N ILE A 211 -9.51 6.90 -6.48
CA ILE A 211 -8.76 5.66 -6.55
C ILE A 211 -9.71 4.49 -6.29
N THR A 212 -9.63 3.48 -7.15
CA THR A 212 -10.27 2.18 -6.97
C THR A 212 -9.20 1.11 -6.89
N VAL A 213 -9.25 0.28 -5.86
CA VAL A 213 -8.34 -0.87 -5.68
C VAL A 213 -9.16 -2.15 -5.68
N ASN A 214 -8.67 -3.13 -6.44
CA ASN A 214 -9.24 -4.46 -6.51
C ASN A 214 -8.21 -5.49 -6.02
N LEU A 215 -8.63 -6.35 -5.10
CA LEU A 215 -7.90 -7.54 -4.68
C LEU A 215 -8.71 -8.76 -5.14
N TYR A 216 -8.07 -9.63 -5.91
CA TYR A 216 -8.66 -10.89 -6.37
C TYR A 216 -7.97 -12.03 -5.64
N LEU A 217 -8.74 -12.79 -4.86
CA LEU A 217 -8.23 -13.83 -3.98
C LEU A 217 -8.46 -15.20 -4.63
N TYR A 218 -7.38 -15.90 -4.90
CA TYR A 218 -7.38 -17.20 -5.54
C TYR A 218 -6.92 -18.28 -4.57
N ASN A 219 -7.58 -19.43 -4.61
CA ASN A 219 -7.07 -20.63 -3.98
C ASN A 219 -5.88 -21.11 -4.82
N LEU A 220 -4.71 -21.31 -4.20
CA LEU A 220 -3.55 -21.73 -4.96
C LEU A 220 -3.72 -23.16 -5.49
N ASP A 221 -4.43 -24.05 -4.80
CA ASP A 221 -4.54 -25.47 -5.17
C ASP A 221 -5.11 -25.67 -6.59
N ASP A 222 -6.03 -24.82 -7.01
CA ASP A 222 -6.73 -24.94 -8.30
C ASP A 222 -6.81 -23.64 -9.10
N PHE A 223 -6.23 -22.54 -8.59
CA PHE A 223 -6.36 -21.18 -9.12
C PHE A 223 -7.81 -20.70 -9.28
N SER A 224 -8.75 -21.25 -8.53
CA SER A 224 -10.12 -20.75 -8.50
C SER A 224 -10.17 -19.42 -7.78
N LEU A 225 -10.82 -18.43 -8.40
CA LEU A 225 -11.15 -17.16 -7.76
C LEU A 225 -12.28 -17.42 -6.76
N PHE A 226 -12.00 -17.26 -5.47
CA PHE A 226 -13.02 -17.46 -4.43
C PHE A 226 -13.59 -16.15 -3.90
N SER A 227 -12.84 -15.04 -3.97
CA SER A 227 -13.34 -13.73 -3.53
C SER A 227 -12.75 -12.56 -4.32
N THR A 228 -13.48 -11.45 -4.34
CA THR A 228 -13.05 -10.19 -4.93
C THR A 228 -13.39 -9.04 -3.97
N ILE A 229 -12.36 -8.29 -3.60
CA ILE A 229 -12.48 -7.11 -2.75
C ILE A 229 -12.29 -5.89 -3.63
N THR A 230 -13.34 -5.06 -3.73
CA THR A 230 -13.27 -3.76 -4.38
C THR A 230 -13.51 -2.66 -3.35
N GLU A 231 -12.61 -1.70 -3.29
CA GLU A 231 -12.78 -0.46 -2.53
C GLU A 231 -12.43 0.76 -3.37
N GLN A 232 -13.20 1.82 -3.16
CA GLN A 232 -13.06 3.06 -3.89
C GLN A 232 -13.16 4.25 -2.94
N THR A 233 -12.31 5.25 -3.15
CA THR A 233 -12.33 6.51 -2.37
C THR A 233 -11.70 7.65 -3.15
N TYR A 234 -11.83 8.87 -2.63
CA TYR A 234 -11.02 10.01 -3.08
C TYR A 234 -9.55 9.81 -2.69
N ILE A 235 -8.63 10.26 -3.54
CA ILE A 235 -7.18 10.21 -3.31
C ILE A 235 -6.79 10.74 -1.93
N ASN A 236 -7.42 11.83 -1.47
CA ASN A 236 -7.17 12.45 -0.17
C ASN A 236 -7.53 11.56 1.04
N ASN A 237 -8.24 10.46 0.83
CA ASN A 237 -8.65 9.52 1.88
C ASN A 237 -8.01 8.13 1.65
N ILE A 238 -6.88 8.06 0.97
CA ILE A 238 -6.18 6.79 0.71
C ILE A 238 -5.74 6.06 1.99
N ASN A 239 -5.42 6.79 3.06
CA ASN A 239 -5.14 6.23 4.38
C ASN A 239 -6.33 5.40 4.92
N VAL A 240 -7.56 5.79 4.60
CA VAL A 240 -8.78 5.07 4.98
C VAL A 240 -9.03 3.87 4.07
N LEU A 241 -8.68 3.99 2.78
CA LEU A 241 -8.75 2.89 1.82
C LEU A 241 -7.87 1.72 2.25
N ILE A 242 -6.62 2.01 2.63
CA ILE A 242 -5.64 1.00 3.08
C ILE A 242 -6.24 0.15 4.21
N LYS A 243 -6.73 0.81 5.27
CA LYS A 243 -7.32 0.13 6.43
C LYS A 243 -8.56 -0.70 6.08
N GLN A 244 -9.37 -0.24 5.13
CA GLN A 244 -10.55 -0.99 4.68
C GLN A 244 -10.18 -2.22 3.86
N LEU A 245 -9.17 -2.10 2.98
CA LEU A 245 -8.65 -3.23 2.22
C LEU A 245 -8.07 -4.29 3.14
N GLU A 246 -7.29 -3.89 4.15
CA GLU A 246 -6.74 -4.80 5.17
C GLU A 246 -7.86 -5.55 5.90
N PHE A 247 -8.83 -4.83 6.48
CA PHE A 247 -9.92 -5.47 7.23
C PHE A 247 -10.74 -6.42 6.37
N LYS A 248 -11.06 -6.03 5.12
CA LYS A 248 -11.77 -6.89 4.18
C LYS A 248 -10.95 -8.11 3.80
N LEU A 249 -9.65 -7.95 3.53
CA LEU A 249 -8.77 -9.06 3.19
C LEU A 249 -8.76 -10.10 4.30
N ILE A 250 -8.54 -9.68 5.54
CA ILE A 250 -8.56 -10.56 6.72
C ILE A 250 -9.93 -11.24 6.89
N SER A 251 -11.03 -10.50 6.70
CA SER A 251 -12.38 -11.05 6.80
C SER A 251 -12.68 -12.11 5.74
N GLU A 252 -12.26 -11.88 4.49
CA GLU A 252 -12.44 -12.82 3.37
C GLU A 252 -11.57 -14.07 3.51
N LEU A 253 -10.48 -14.00 4.27
CA LEU A 253 -9.66 -15.14 4.67
C LEU A 253 -10.27 -15.93 5.84
N GLY A 254 -11.45 -15.51 6.35
CA GLY A 254 -12.15 -16.17 7.45
C GLY A 254 -11.60 -15.83 8.84
N ILE A 255 -10.80 -14.77 8.95
CA ILE A 255 -10.19 -14.35 10.23
C ILE A 255 -11.04 -13.26 10.85
N TYR A 256 -11.52 -13.52 12.07
CA TYR A 256 -12.41 -12.62 12.79
C TYR A 256 -11.68 -11.90 13.91
N LEU A 257 -11.45 -10.61 13.70
CA LEU A 257 -10.81 -9.74 14.70
C LEU A 257 -11.80 -9.30 15.78
N ASN A 258 -11.36 -9.29 17.03
CA ASN A 258 -12.07 -8.60 18.11
C ASN A 258 -11.85 -7.08 18.03
N ASP A 259 -12.59 -6.28 18.81
CA ASP A 259 -12.50 -4.82 18.71
C ASP A 259 -11.11 -4.25 19.04
N SER A 260 -10.36 -4.87 19.95
CA SER A 260 -8.99 -4.44 20.25
C SER A 260 -8.04 -4.70 19.08
N GLU A 261 -8.20 -5.83 18.38
CA GLU A 261 -7.42 -6.15 17.18
C GLU A 261 -7.80 -5.27 15.99
N LYS A 262 -9.09 -4.98 15.80
CA LYS A 262 -9.54 -3.99 14.82
C LYS A 262 -8.96 -2.62 15.12
N ALA A 263 -8.89 -2.22 16.39
CA ALA A 263 -8.30 -0.95 16.78
C ALA A 263 -6.82 -0.89 16.43
N LYS A 264 -6.04 -1.94 16.73
CA LYS A 264 -4.64 -2.06 16.29
C LYS A 264 -4.51 -1.89 14.78
N LEU A 265 -5.38 -2.54 14.00
CA LEU A 265 -5.39 -2.40 12.55
C LEU A 265 -5.72 -0.96 12.10
N CYS A 266 -6.54 -0.22 12.84
CA CYS A 266 -6.86 1.19 12.55
C CYS A 266 -5.71 2.17 12.84
N MET A 267 -4.71 1.78 13.62
CA MET A 267 -3.61 2.68 13.98
C MET A 267 -2.61 2.84 12.82
N TYR A 268 -1.99 4.00 12.74
CA TYR A 268 -0.94 4.29 11.76
C TYR A 268 0.42 4.23 12.43
N ASP A 269 1.36 3.48 11.85
CA ASP A 269 2.74 3.43 12.34
C ASP A 269 3.51 4.68 11.89
N LEU A 270 3.82 5.57 12.85
CA LEU A 270 4.52 6.83 12.58
C LEU A 270 5.97 6.62 12.12
N SER A 271 6.57 5.44 12.34
CA SER A 271 7.89 5.12 11.76
C SER A 271 7.85 5.05 10.22
N LYS A 272 6.66 4.91 9.63
CA LYS A 272 6.43 4.92 8.17
C LYS A 272 6.20 6.31 7.60
N PHE A 273 6.36 7.37 8.38
CA PHE A 273 6.21 8.74 7.90
C PHE A 273 7.23 9.08 6.79
N SER A 274 6.75 9.49 5.62
CA SER A 274 7.59 9.94 4.51
C SER A 274 7.94 11.41 4.71
N LYS A 275 9.18 11.71 5.09
CA LYS A 275 9.69 13.10 5.11
C LYS A 275 9.70 13.73 3.73
N LYS A 276 9.98 12.93 2.69
CA LYS A 276 10.05 13.38 1.29
C LYS A 276 8.70 13.89 0.79
N ASP A 277 7.63 13.17 1.11
CA ASP A 277 6.28 13.48 0.64
C ASP A 277 5.45 14.21 1.70
N ASN A 278 6.03 14.37 2.89
CA ASN A 278 5.44 14.91 4.12
C ASN A 278 4.07 14.29 4.39
N SER A 279 4.02 12.96 4.34
CA SER A 279 2.79 12.18 4.39
C SER A 279 2.97 10.93 5.24
N LEU A 280 1.86 10.45 5.78
CA LEU A 280 1.74 9.17 6.48
C LEU A 280 0.72 8.34 5.72
N TYR A 281 1.06 7.10 5.36
CA TYR A 281 0.13 6.21 4.65
C TYR A 281 -0.49 6.88 3.41
N LEU A 282 0.38 7.54 2.63
CA LEU A 282 0.02 8.24 1.39
C LEU A 282 -0.93 9.44 1.57
N SER A 283 -1.23 9.84 2.81
CA SER A 283 -2.07 10.99 3.13
C SER A 283 -1.32 12.06 3.92
N ARG A 284 -1.64 13.32 3.62
CA ARG A 284 -1.16 14.49 4.37
C ARG A 284 -2.14 14.95 5.43
N MET A 285 -3.34 14.38 5.48
CA MET A 285 -4.44 14.89 6.29
C MET A 285 -5.28 13.75 6.86
N PHE A 286 -5.58 13.85 8.15
CA PHE A 286 -6.29 12.85 8.91
C PHE A 286 -7.47 13.51 9.63
N MET A 287 -8.68 13.15 9.24
CA MET A 287 -9.91 13.72 9.81
C MET A 287 -10.48 12.80 10.89
N THR A 288 -11.12 13.36 11.92
CA THR A 288 -11.89 12.53 12.87
C THR A 288 -13.00 11.74 12.16
N GLU A 289 -13.58 12.30 11.11
CA GLU A 289 -14.62 11.63 10.30
C GLU A 289 -14.11 10.37 9.61
N ASP A 290 -12.81 10.31 9.28
CA ASP A 290 -12.18 9.11 8.72
C ASP A 290 -12.22 7.96 9.74
N ILE A 291 -11.93 8.24 11.01
CA ILE A 291 -11.94 7.25 12.09
C ILE A 291 -13.37 6.84 12.46
N LYS A 292 -14.32 7.77 12.46
CA LYS A 292 -15.76 7.44 12.61
C LYS A 292 -16.22 6.51 11.50
N LYS A 293 -15.81 6.78 10.25
CA LYS A 293 -16.09 5.91 9.09
C LYS A 293 -15.47 4.53 9.24
N LEU A 294 -14.22 4.44 9.72
CA LEU A 294 -13.56 3.16 9.99
C LEU A 294 -14.28 2.37 11.11
N LYS A 295 -14.68 3.03 12.21
CA LYS A 295 -15.46 2.42 13.30
C LYS A 295 -16.70 1.70 12.76
N TYR A 296 -17.47 2.40 11.90
CA TYR A 296 -18.66 1.83 11.27
C TYR A 296 -18.32 0.68 10.31
N LYS A 297 -17.37 0.90 9.38
CA LYS A 297 -17.05 -0.07 8.34
C LYS A 297 -16.44 -1.36 8.88
N MET A 298 -15.66 -1.29 9.96
CA MET A 298 -15.06 -2.46 10.61
C MET A 298 -15.96 -3.09 11.67
N GLN A 299 -17.20 -2.60 11.83
CA GLN A 299 -18.19 -3.18 12.72
C GLN A 299 -17.70 -3.30 14.17
N PHE A 300 -17.16 -2.21 14.71
CA PHE A 300 -16.87 -2.12 16.14
C PHE A 300 -18.15 -2.12 16.97
N SER A 301 -18.06 -2.54 18.24
CA SER A 301 -19.13 -2.33 19.20
C SER A 301 -19.43 -0.84 19.39
N ASP A 302 -20.69 -0.50 19.62
CA ASP A 302 -21.15 0.89 19.72
C ASP A 302 -20.41 1.68 20.83
N ASP A 303 -20.09 1.01 21.94
CA ASP A 303 -19.43 1.55 23.12
C ASP A 303 -17.89 1.61 23.03
N TYR A 304 -17.29 1.05 21.97
CA TYR A 304 -15.83 1.07 21.81
C TYR A 304 -15.32 2.48 21.48
N ASP A 305 -14.39 3.02 22.27
CA ASP A 305 -13.86 4.39 22.09
C ASP A 305 -12.66 4.45 21.13
N LEU A 306 -12.91 4.14 19.86
CA LEU A 306 -11.88 4.13 18.83
C LEU A 306 -11.25 5.52 18.60
N ILE A 307 -12.01 6.59 18.79
CA ILE A 307 -11.53 7.95 18.50
C ILE A 307 -10.45 8.36 19.50
N SER A 308 -10.67 8.11 20.80
CA SER A 308 -9.67 8.42 21.82
C SER A 308 -8.42 7.56 21.63
N GLU A 309 -8.56 6.25 21.43
CA GLU A 309 -7.41 5.36 21.17
C GLU A 309 -6.60 5.81 19.95
N TYR A 310 -7.28 6.20 18.87
CA TYR A 310 -6.65 6.74 17.68
C TYR A 310 -5.82 7.99 17.97
N TYR A 311 -6.41 8.97 18.67
CA TYR A 311 -5.70 10.21 18.94
C TYR A 311 -4.57 10.05 19.95
N ILE A 312 -4.71 9.17 20.94
CA ILE A 312 -3.62 8.80 21.85
C ILE A 312 -2.45 8.25 21.04
N ALA A 313 -2.71 7.27 20.17
CA ALA A 313 -1.67 6.61 19.39
C ALA A 313 -0.98 7.59 18.43
N ILE A 314 -1.76 8.35 17.64
CA ILE A 314 -1.17 9.25 16.64
C ILE A 314 -0.40 10.40 17.30
N ILE A 315 -0.91 11.03 18.37
CA ILE A 315 -0.23 12.15 19.02
C ILE A 315 1.04 11.68 19.74
N SER A 316 0.98 10.52 20.40
CA SER A 316 2.17 9.93 21.04
C SER A 316 3.22 9.58 20.00
N GLY A 317 2.82 8.96 18.88
CA GLY A 317 3.74 8.69 17.77
C GLY A 317 4.34 9.95 17.14
N LEU A 318 3.55 11.03 16.98
CA LEU A 318 4.05 12.31 16.47
C LEU A 318 5.08 12.93 17.42
N MET A 319 4.84 12.84 18.73
CA MET A 319 5.76 13.28 19.76
C MET A 319 7.07 12.49 19.74
N GLU A 320 6.99 11.15 19.74
CA GLU A 320 8.15 10.25 19.77
C GLU A 320 9.04 10.39 18.53
N ASN A 321 8.43 10.71 17.38
CA ASN A 321 9.15 10.83 16.10
C ASN A 321 9.53 12.29 15.75
N ASP A 322 9.24 13.26 16.62
CA ASP A 322 9.46 14.71 16.39
C ASP A 322 8.85 15.19 15.05
N ILE A 323 7.64 14.72 14.74
CA ILE A 323 6.94 15.06 13.50
C ILE A 323 6.09 16.30 13.73
N SER A 324 6.18 17.20 12.77
CA SER A 324 5.50 18.49 12.80
C SER A 324 4.14 18.42 12.16
N TYR A 325 3.14 19.05 12.78
CA TYR A 325 1.77 18.97 12.31
C TYR A 325 0.97 20.23 12.64
N ASN A 326 -0.14 20.40 11.93
CA ASN A 326 -1.15 21.40 12.21
C ASN A 326 -2.41 20.73 12.73
N LEU A 327 -3.13 21.41 13.61
CA LEU A 327 -4.43 21.00 14.12
C LEU A 327 -5.54 21.86 13.54
N LYS A 328 -6.68 21.23 13.24
CA LYS A 328 -7.96 21.92 13.01
C LYS A 328 -8.93 21.53 14.11
N PHE A 329 -9.72 22.48 14.58
CA PHE A 329 -10.75 22.26 15.61
C PHE A 329 -12.15 22.35 15.02
N TYR A 330 -13.12 21.70 15.65
CA TYR A 330 -14.52 21.84 15.26
C TYR A 330 -14.99 23.30 15.40
N ASN A 331 -15.76 23.76 14.41
CA ASN A 331 -16.26 25.14 14.30
C ASN A 331 -15.17 26.20 14.04
N ASP A 332 -14.00 25.78 13.56
CA ASP A 332 -12.94 26.66 13.08
C ASP A 332 -12.45 26.19 11.72
N ASP A 333 -12.27 27.11 10.78
CA ASP A 333 -11.81 26.79 9.43
C ASP A 333 -10.28 26.79 9.31
N ASN A 334 -9.56 27.28 10.32
CA ASN A 334 -8.12 27.44 10.26
C ASN A 334 -7.36 26.21 10.76
N PHE A 335 -6.16 26.03 10.19
CA PHE A 335 -5.15 25.09 10.69
C PHE A 335 -4.13 25.83 11.56
N TYR A 336 -3.75 25.19 12.66
CA TYR A 336 -2.89 25.75 13.68
C TYR A 336 -1.62 24.95 13.84
N ASN A 337 -0.48 25.59 13.61
CA ASN A 337 0.83 24.94 13.74
C ASN A 337 1.14 24.57 15.20
N VAL A 338 1.48 23.30 15.40
CA VAL A 338 2.01 22.76 16.65
C VAL A 338 3.52 22.63 16.54
N TYR A 339 4.25 23.27 17.46
CA TYR A 339 5.72 23.29 17.42
C TYR A 339 6.33 22.06 18.07
N SER A 340 5.77 21.67 19.22
CA SER A 340 6.12 20.44 19.94
C SER A 340 4.91 19.95 20.73
N THR A 341 4.77 18.63 20.84
CA THR A 341 3.91 17.99 21.84
C THR A 341 4.77 17.72 23.08
N GLU A 342 4.33 18.18 24.25
CA GLU A 342 5.09 18.04 25.50
C GLU A 342 4.65 16.81 26.29
N SER A 343 3.36 16.48 26.25
CA SER A 343 2.82 15.28 26.90
C SER A 343 1.48 14.85 26.28
N SER A 344 1.12 13.59 26.47
CA SER A 344 -0.18 13.01 26.11
C SER A 344 -0.67 12.10 27.23
N ASN A 345 -1.98 12.04 27.43
CA ASN A 345 -2.67 11.14 28.35
C ASN A 345 -3.95 10.60 27.70
N ASP A 346 -4.77 9.89 28.47
CA ASP A 346 -5.94 9.17 27.92
C ASP A 346 -6.99 10.06 27.25
N ASN A 347 -7.08 11.34 27.61
CA ASN A 347 -8.17 12.23 27.13
C ASN A 347 -7.67 13.52 26.48
N ALA A 348 -6.42 13.88 26.70
CA ALA A 348 -5.87 15.17 26.30
C ALA A 348 -4.36 15.10 26.08
N PHE A 349 -3.85 16.15 25.44
CA PHE A 349 -2.43 16.33 25.19
C PHE A 349 -2.04 17.80 25.34
N SER A 350 -0.80 18.03 25.76
CA SER A 350 -0.24 19.36 25.97
C SER A 350 0.68 19.72 24.82
N VAL A 351 0.45 20.87 24.20
CA VAL A 351 1.24 21.34 23.05
C VAL A 351 1.84 22.71 23.30
N ASN A 352 3.02 22.92 22.73
CA ASN A 352 3.69 24.20 22.68
C ASN A 352 3.35 24.93 21.40
N VAL A 353 2.78 26.13 21.53
CA VAL A 353 2.26 26.91 20.42
C VAL A 353 2.69 28.37 20.50
N LEU A 354 2.64 29.11 19.38
CA LEU A 354 2.84 30.55 19.41
C LEU A 354 1.57 31.28 19.86
N LYS A 355 1.70 32.09 20.91
CA LYS A 355 0.59 32.78 21.57
C LYS A 355 -0.24 33.64 20.60
N GLU A 356 0.41 34.39 19.72
CA GLU A 356 -0.25 35.31 18.77
C GLU A 356 -1.18 34.60 17.77
N ASN A 357 -0.92 33.32 17.47
CA ASN A 357 -1.70 32.55 16.52
C ASN A 357 -2.88 31.79 17.18
N TRP A 358 -2.89 31.68 18.50
CA TRP A 358 -3.79 30.80 19.27
C TRP A 358 -4.62 31.52 20.35
N SER A 359 -4.28 32.75 20.75
CA SER A 359 -4.83 33.39 21.97
C SER A 359 -6.32 33.75 21.96
N ASP A 360 -6.95 33.86 20.78
CA ASP A 360 -8.32 34.39 20.65
C ASP A 360 -9.38 33.33 20.30
N LYS A 361 -9.06 32.03 20.42
CA LYS A 361 -9.76 30.98 19.66
C LYS A 361 -10.37 29.87 20.52
N ILE A 362 -11.47 29.31 20.02
CA ILE A 362 -12.42 28.44 20.72
C ILE A 362 -11.71 27.21 21.30
N GLY A 363 -11.88 26.96 22.61
CA GLY A 363 -11.24 25.87 23.36
C GLY A 363 -10.02 26.28 24.18
N VAL A 364 -9.27 27.32 23.77
CA VAL A 364 -8.12 27.84 24.53
C VAL A 364 -8.57 28.71 25.70
N SER A 365 -9.70 29.41 25.58
CA SER A 365 -10.20 30.33 26.62
C SER A 365 -10.68 29.64 27.91
N GLN A 366 -11.01 28.34 27.87
CA GLN A 366 -11.53 27.60 29.03
C GLN A 366 -10.46 26.82 29.81
N ASN A 367 -9.27 26.57 29.22
CA ASN A 367 -8.16 25.84 29.85
C ASN A 367 -6.91 26.71 30.09
N LEU A 368 -7.06 28.04 30.09
CA LEU A 368 -5.99 28.99 30.42
C LEU A 368 -5.61 28.91 31.91
N HIS A 369 -4.80 27.92 32.28
CA HIS A 369 -3.95 28.04 33.46
C HIS A 369 -2.80 28.98 33.12
N SER A 370 -3.02 30.28 33.28
CA SER A 370 -1.94 31.27 33.22
C SER A 370 -1.01 31.05 34.41
N THR A 371 0.00 30.19 34.26
CA THR A 371 1.15 30.19 35.16
C THR A 371 1.96 31.46 34.89
N GLY A 372 1.67 32.48 35.70
CA GLY A 372 2.55 33.57 36.09
C GLY A 372 3.54 34.14 35.04
N GLY A 373 3.18 35.29 34.49
CA GLY A 373 4.05 36.48 34.40
C GLY A 373 5.42 36.35 33.74
N GLN A 374 5.51 36.72 32.47
CA GLN A 374 6.29 37.88 32.01
C GLN A 374 6.08 38.10 30.50
N ARG A 375 5.93 39.37 30.10
CA ARG A 375 5.90 39.81 28.71
C ARG A 375 7.24 39.45 28.06
N GLY A 376 7.25 38.49 27.14
CA GLY A 376 8.43 38.22 26.30
C GLY A 376 8.55 36.82 25.71
N GLN A 377 7.83 35.81 26.22
CA GLN A 377 7.86 34.48 25.61
C GLN A 377 6.72 34.33 24.60
N SER A 378 7.08 34.20 23.33
CA SER A 378 6.16 34.01 22.19
C SER A 378 5.47 32.64 22.19
N LYS A 379 5.94 31.71 23.04
CA LYS A 379 5.48 30.32 23.20
C LYS A 379 4.54 30.17 24.41
N MET A 380 3.51 29.34 24.27
CA MET A 380 2.50 29.02 25.29
C MET A 380 2.23 27.51 25.31
N LEU A 381 2.02 26.95 26.49
CA LEU A 381 1.54 25.58 26.67
C LEU A 381 0.00 25.56 26.72
N ILE A 382 -0.63 24.67 25.94
CA ILE A 382 -2.09 24.51 25.89
C ILE A 382 -2.43 23.02 26.03
N ASP A 383 -3.40 22.71 26.89
CA ASP A 383 -4.00 21.38 27.00
C ASP A 383 -5.24 21.27 26.10
N ILE A 384 -5.22 20.29 25.22
CA ILE A 384 -6.24 20.05 24.20
C ILE A 384 -6.87 18.69 24.44
N ASP A 385 -8.19 18.66 24.62
CA ASP A 385 -8.98 17.42 24.65
C ASP A 385 -9.15 16.87 23.23
N TYR A 386 -8.95 15.57 23.06
CA TYR A 386 -9.03 14.91 21.74
C TYR A 386 -10.37 15.14 21.04
N ARG A 387 -11.47 15.31 21.79
CA ARG A 387 -12.81 15.52 21.24
C ARG A 387 -12.97 16.83 20.49
N TYR A 388 -12.08 17.81 20.70
CA TYR A 388 -12.11 19.09 19.97
C TYR A 388 -11.33 19.06 18.66
N VAL A 389 -10.45 18.08 18.48
CA VAL A 389 -9.65 17.94 17.26
C VAL A 389 -10.57 17.45 16.14
N GLN A 390 -10.63 18.21 15.04
CA GLN A 390 -11.30 17.82 13.81
C GLN A 390 -10.32 17.17 12.83
N ALA A 391 -9.09 17.68 12.77
CA ALA A 391 -8.09 17.19 11.83
C ALA A 391 -6.66 17.38 12.30
N ILE A 392 -5.79 16.49 11.81
CA ILE A 392 -4.35 16.64 11.83
C ILE A 392 -3.89 16.78 10.37
N GLN A 393 -3.05 17.77 10.09
CA GLN A 393 -2.47 17.97 8.76
C GLN A 393 -0.96 18.07 8.84
N PHE A 394 -0.28 17.35 7.96
CA PHE A 394 1.13 17.53 7.68
C PHE A 394 1.26 18.61 6.60
N SER A 395 1.71 19.80 7.01
CA SER A 395 2.15 20.82 6.06
C SER A 395 3.60 20.61 5.74
N ASP A 396 3.98 20.78 4.47
CA ASP A 396 5.37 21.00 4.13
C ASP A 396 5.79 22.20 4.99
N ARG A 397 6.54 21.97 6.07
CA ARG A 397 7.24 23.09 6.69
C ARG A 397 8.03 23.68 5.53
N ASP A 398 8.00 25.00 5.39
CA ASP A 398 9.09 25.68 4.72
C ASP A 398 10.36 25.35 5.54
N GLU A 399 10.93 24.14 5.32
CA GLU A 399 12.29 23.79 5.71
C GLU A 399 13.22 24.87 5.17
N SER A 400 12.84 25.48 4.04
CA SER A 400 13.42 26.71 3.50
C SER A 400 13.64 27.79 4.55
N PHE A 401 12.69 28.12 5.43
CA PHE A 401 12.85 29.26 6.34
C PHE A 401 13.76 28.93 7.54
N ILE A 402 13.60 27.77 8.17
CA ILE A 402 14.45 27.37 9.31
C ILE A 402 15.86 27.00 8.84
N ASP A 403 16.02 26.36 7.69
CA ASP A 403 17.34 26.06 7.14
C ASP A 403 18.01 27.29 6.55
N VAL A 404 17.26 28.24 5.97
CA VAL A 404 17.79 29.57 5.64
C VAL A 404 18.20 30.32 6.91
N LEU A 405 17.43 30.27 8.00
CA LEU A 405 17.84 30.87 9.27
C LEU A 405 19.08 30.20 9.87
N LYS A 406 19.19 28.87 9.81
CA LYS A 406 20.38 28.13 10.23
C LYS A 406 21.58 28.46 9.36
N GLN A 407 21.41 28.50 8.03
CA GLN A 407 22.47 28.90 7.10
C GLN A 407 22.90 30.35 7.33
N ILE A 408 21.97 31.30 7.45
CA ILE A 408 22.27 32.70 7.78
C ILE A 408 23.03 32.79 9.11
N SER A 409 22.63 32.01 10.13
CA SER A 409 23.30 31.99 11.43
C SER A 409 24.71 31.42 11.34
N ILE A 410 24.91 30.32 10.60
CA ILE A 410 26.22 29.69 10.37
C ILE A 410 27.12 30.63 9.56
N TYR A 411 26.62 31.21 8.47
CA TYR A 411 27.37 32.17 7.65
C TYR A 411 27.72 33.43 8.44
N SER A 412 26.80 33.95 9.24
CA SER A 412 27.04 35.11 10.10
C SER A 412 28.08 34.80 11.18
N PHE A 413 28.05 33.60 11.77
CA PHE A 413 29.07 33.14 12.71
C PHE A 413 30.44 33.03 12.03
N ILE A 414 30.54 32.37 10.87
CA ILE A 414 31.80 32.23 10.11
C ILE A 414 32.38 33.59 9.72
N VAL A 415 31.56 34.51 9.21
CA VAL A 415 31.99 35.85 8.81
C VAL A 415 32.44 36.66 10.04
N THR A 416 31.71 36.59 11.15
CA THR A 416 32.07 37.31 12.38
C THR A 416 33.35 36.75 13.01
N SER A 417 33.50 35.43 13.06
CA SER A 417 34.72 34.77 13.53
C SER A 417 35.92 35.08 12.63
N GLY A 418 35.73 35.09 11.30
CA GLY A 418 36.77 35.47 10.34
C GLY A 418 37.18 36.94 10.46
N PHE A 419 36.22 37.84 10.66
CA PHE A 419 36.48 39.27 10.85
C PHE A 419 37.23 39.53 12.17
N LEU A 420 36.85 38.84 13.26
CA LEU A 420 37.57 38.91 14.53
C LEU A 420 38.99 38.35 14.41
N LEU A 421 39.20 37.23 13.71
CA LEU A 421 40.53 36.67 13.48
C LEU A 421 41.45 37.64 12.71
N ILE A 422 40.93 38.37 11.73
CA ILE A 422 41.68 39.39 10.97
C ILE A 422 42.04 40.63 11.82
N GLN A 423 41.33 40.90 12.91
CA GLN A 423 41.71 41.99 13.83
C GLN A 423 42.80 41.61 14.83
N PHE A 424 43.07 40.31 15.01
CA PHE A 424 44.08 39.81 15.95
C PHE A 424 45.34 39.23 15.28
N PHE A 425 45.39 39.26 13.95
CA PHE A 425 46.60 39.05 13.12
C PHE A 425 46.91 40.33 12.35
#